data_AF-A0A2G9SVI1-F1
#
_entry.id   AF-A0A2G9SVI1-F1
#
_cell.length_a   1.000
_cell.length_b   1.000
_cell.length_c   1.000
_cell.angle_alpha   90.00
_cell.angle_beta   90.00
_cell.angle_gamma   90.00
#
_symmetry.space_group_name_H-M   'P 1'
#
loop_
_entity.id
_entity.type
_entity.pdbx_description
1 polymer ?
#
loop_
_entity_poly.entity_id
_entity_poly.type
_entity_poly.pdbx_seq_one_letter_code
_entity_poly.pdbx_strand_id
1 'polypeptide(L)' 'MQQLVQNSRSGAIKIKAVPPPALKRGMVLVRNRFSLISAGTERTKVELGKNPFWEKQWHAPTLSNWY' A
#
# COMPACT_ATOMS: atom_id res chain seq x y z
N MET A 1 -16.67 2.71 -4.63
CA MET A 1 -15.69 1.92 -5.40
C MET A 1 -15.40 0.60 -4.69
N GLN A 2 -14.93 -0.42 -5.40
CA GLN A 2 -14.50 -1.68 -4.80
C GLN A 2 -12.99 -1.63 -4.53
N GLN A 3 -12.56 -2.04 -3.34
CA GLN A 3 -11.16 -2.05 -2.94
C GLN A 3 -10.76 -3.42 -2.39
N LEU A 4 -9.64 -3.95 -2.89
CA LEU A 4 -8.98 -5.12 -2.32
C LEU A 4 -8.23 -4.69 -1.05
N VAL A 5 -8.58 -5.29 0.09
CA VAL A 5 -7.96 -4.98 1.39
C VAL A 5 -7.34 -6.26 1.94
N GLN A 6 -6.07 -6.18 2.35
CA GLN A 6 -5.35 -7.25 3.02
C GLN A 6 -5.16 -6.90 4.50
N ASN A 7 -5.54 -7.82 5.38
CA ASN A 7 -5.20 -7.74 6.80
C ASN A 7 -3.75 -8.22 6.98
N SER A 8 -2.85 -7.33 7.38
CA SER A 8 -1.41 -7.63 7.52
C SER A 8 -1.09 -8.61 8.66
N ARG A 9 -1.95 -8.72 9.67
CA ARG A 9 -1.74 -9.63 10.82
C ARG A 9 -2.21 -11.06 10.53
N SER A 10 -3.35 -11.20 9.86
CA SER A 10 -3.96 -12.52 9.57
C SER A 10 -3.73 -13.01 8.13
N GLY A 11 -3.25 -12.15 7.24
CA GLY A 11 -3.12 -12.45 5.81
C GLY A 11 -4.45 -12.44 5.03
N ALA A 12 -5.59 -12.28 5.69
CA ALA A 12 -6.90 -12.35 5.05
C ALA A 12 -7.09 -11.23 4.00
N ILE A 13 -7.52 -11.62 2.80
CA ILE A 13 -7.81 -10.72 1.68
C ILE A 13 -9.32 -10.65 1.47
N LYS A 14 -9.88 -9.44 1.38
CA LYS A 14 -11.30 -9.20 1.17
C LYS A 14 -11.54 -8.03 0.23
N ILE A 15 -12.62 -8.07 -0.54
CA ILE A 15 -13.10 -6.91 -1.31
C ILE A 15 -14.08 -6.14 -0.43
N LYS A 16 -13.92 -4.82 -0.36
CA LYS A 16 -14.83 -3.91 0.35
C LYS A 16 -15.38 -2.85 -0.59
N ALA A 17 -16.67 -2.54 -0.46
CA ALA A 17 -17.24 -1.33 -1.02
C ALA A 17 -16.86 -0.15 -0.12
N VAL A 18 -16.20 0.85 -0.69
CA VAL A 18 -15.72 2.05 0.02
C VAL A 18 -16.13 3.31 -0.75
N PRO A 19 -16.28 4.47 -0.07
CA PRO A 19 -16.49 5.73 -0.76
C PRO A 19 -15.29 6.06 -1.68
N PRO A 20 -15.51 6.80 -2.77
CA PRO A 20 -14.40 7.37 -3.56
C PRO A 20 -13.50 8.26 -2.69
N PRO A 21 -12.19 8.33 -2.96
CA PRO A 21 -11.28 9.24 -2.26
C PRO A 21 -11.67 10.70 -2.48
N ALA A 22 -11.57 11.51 -1.43
CA ALA A 22 -11.79 12.95 -1.53
C ALA A 22 -10.64 13.62 -2.31
N LEU A 23 -10.99 14.43 -3.31
CA LEU A 23 -10.01 15.16 -4.11
C LEU A 23 -9.57 16.43 -3.38
N LYS A 24 -8.26 16.64 -3.24
CA LYS A 24 -7.67 17.88 -2.73
C LYS A 24 -6.99 18.66 -3.86
N ARG A 25 -6.69 19.94 -3.63
CA ARG A 25 -5.96 20.78 -4.58
C ARG A 25 -4.64 20.09 -4.97
N GLY A 26 -4.39 19.97 -6.27
CA GLY A 26 -3.18 19.33 -6.82
C GLY A 26 -3.25 17.80 -6.93
N MET A 27 -4.39 17.16 -6.67
CA MET A 27 -4.58 15.72 -6.84
C MET A 27 -5.41 15.41 -8.09
N VAL A 28 -5.24 14.18 -8.61
CA VAL A 28 -6.07 13.62 -9.68
C VAL A 28 -6.66 12.30 -9.22
N LEU A 29 -7.96 12.12 -9.44
CA LEU A 29 -8.63 10.84 -9.20
C LEU A 29 -8.55 9.99 -10.49
N VAL A 30 -7.97 8.81 -10.38
CA VAL A 30 -7.77 7.89 -11.51
C VAL A 30 -8.68 6.68 -11.38
N ARG A 31 -9.44 6.36 -12.44
CA ARG A 31 -10.22 5.13 -12.52
C ARG A 31 -9.34 3.99 -13.04
N ASN A 32 -9.01 3.05 -12.17
CA ASN A 32 -8.26 1.85 -12.55
C ASN A 32 -9.13 0.92 -13.41
N ARG A 33 -8.59 0.45 -14.55
CA ARG A 33 -9.23 -0.55 -15.44
C ARG A 33 -8.65 -1.96 -15.28
N PHE A 34 -7.36 -2.05 -15.00
CA PHE A 34 -6.62 -3.29 -14.78
C PHE A 34 -5.53 -3.08 -13.73
N SER A 35 -5.33 -4.09 -12.88
CA SER A 35 -4.24 -4.14 -11.91
C SER A 35 -3.38 -5.37 -12.16
N LEU A 36 -2.06 -5.20 -12.12
CA LEU A 36 -1.10 -6.31 -12.16
C LEU A 36 -0.42 -6.43 -10.80
N ILE A 37 -0.19 -7.67 -10.41
CA ILE A 37 0.56 -8.05 -9.23
C ILE A 37 1.99 -8.43 -9.64
N SER A 38 3.01 -7.89 -8.96
CA SER A 38 4.40 -8.29 -9.17
C SER A 38 4.95 -9.08 -7.98
N ALA A 39 5.61 -10.20 -8.29
CA ALA A 39 6.19 -11.09 -7.27
C ALA A 39 7.29 -10.42 -6.41
N GLY A 40 7.87 -9.30 -6.89
CA GLY A 40 8.91 -8.57 -6.18
C GLY A 40 8.38 -7.75 -5.00
N THR A 41 7.30 -6.99 -5.18
CA THR A 41 6.74 -6.14 -4.12
C THR A 41 5.93 -6.92 -3.09
N GLU A 42 5.35 -8.05 -3.50
CA GLU A 42 4.62 -8.93 -2.58
C GLU A 42 5.53 -9.63 -1.59
N ARG A 43 6.72 -10.07 -2.02
CA ARG A 43 7.75 -10.61 -1.11
C ARG A 43 8.21 -9.54 -0.12
N THR A 44 8.56 -8.35 -0.60
CA THR A 44 8.98 -7.24 0.27
C THR A 44 7.91 -6.87 1.29
N LYS A 45 6.62 -6.92 0.94
CA LYS A 45 5.52 -6.61 1.88
C LYS A 45 5.35 -7.66 2.98
N VAL A 46 5.60 -8.93 2.65
CA VAL A 46 5.60 -10.04 3.63
C VAL A 46 6.83 -9.98 4.53
N GLU A 47 8.01 -9.72 3.96
CA GLU A 47 9.27 -9.55 4.70
C GLU A 47 9.19 -8.38 5.68
N LEU A 48 8.75 -7.21 5.21
CA LEU A 48 8.46 -6.07 6.10
C LEU A 48 7.42 -6.44 7.16
N GLY A 49 6.41 -7.24 6.87
CA GLY A 49 5.43 -7.69 7.86
C GLY A 49 6.03 -8.48 9.03
N LYS A 50 7.06 -9.31 8.74
CA LYS A 50 7.74 -10.18 9.71
C LYS A 50 8.79 -9.45 10.56
N ASN A 51 9.31 -8.32 10.06
CA ASN A 51 10.40 -7.64 10.73
C ASN A 51 9.91 -6.81 11.96
N PRO A 52 10.68 -6.78 13.05
CA PRO A 52 10.42 -5.93 14.20
C PRO A 52 10.42 -4.44 13.81
N PHE A 53 9.72 -3.61 14.59
CA PHE A 53 9.43 -2.21 14.26
C PHE A 53 10.68 -1.37 13.91
N TRP A 54 11.81 -1.63 14.57
CA TRP A 54 13.06 -0.90 14.32
C TRP A 54 13.63 -1.14 12.92
N GLU A 55 13.48 -2.35 12.38
CA GLU A 55 14.02 -2.73 11.07
C GLU A 55 13.17 -2.14 9.92
N LYS A 56 11.87 -1.94 10.16
CA LYS A 56 10.95 -1.23 9.24
C LYS A 56 11.34 0.23 9.02
N GLN A 57 11.93 0.87 10.03
CA GLN A 57 12.27 2.30 9.99
C GLN A 57 13.48 2.58 9.09
N TRP A 58 14.39 1.61 8.95
CA TRP A 58 15.56 1.71 8.06
C TRP A 58 15.24 1.48 6.58
N HIS A 59 14.24 0.64 6.29
CA HIS A 59 13.80 0.33 4.93
C HIS A 59 12.67 1.23 4.40
N ALA A 60 12.14 2.14 5.22
CA ALA A 60 11.25 3.18 4.75
C ALA A 60 12.04 4.15 3.85
N PRO A 61 11.51 4.57 2.67
CA PRO A 61 12.18 5.58 1.87
C PRO A 61 12.26 6.87 2.70
N THR A 62 13.44 7.14 3.22
CA THR A 62 13.74 8.30 4.04
C THR A 62 13.39 9.56 3.24
N LEU A 63 12.59 10.45 3.81
CA LEU A 63 12.37 11.81 3.30
C LEU A 63 13.65 12.65 3.50
N SER A 64 14.75 12.26 2.86
CA SER A 64 15.99 13.03 2.84
C SER A 64 16.19 13.62 1.44
N ASN A 65 16.32 14.95 1.41
CA ASN A 65 16.68 15.83 0.29
C ASN A 65 15.54 16.34 -0.61
N TRP A 66 14.80 17.31 -0.08
CA TRP A 66 14.42 18.52 -0.82
C TRP A 66 14.91 19.74 -0.03
N TYR A 67 16.19 20.05 -0.17
CA TYR A 67 16.78 21.39 -0.02
C TYR A 67 17.75 21.57 -1.18
#